data_AF-A0A126PHF5-F1
#
_entry.id   AF-A0A126PHF5-F1
#
_cell.length_a   1.000
_cell.length_b   1.000
_cell.length_c   1.000
_cell.angle_alpha   90.00
_cell.angle_beta   90.00
_cell.angle_gamma   90.00
#
_symmetry.space_group_name_H-M   'P 1'
#
loop_
_entity.id
_entity.type
_entity.pdbx_description
1 polymer ?
#
loop_
_entity_poly.entity_id
_entity_poly.type
_entity_poly.pdbx_seq_one_letter_code
_entity_poly.pdbx_strand_id
1 'polypeptide(L)'
;MAILMGLSVTAAQAQQVILEGFWWKYKNNNYPDGWANYGADLAPRLKAMGINAVWMPLNLKTWMPTNEVYSNGYSPFDNYDLGDKYQHGKLRTNSGTKDELLRCVAILHANGIDVVQDIVLK
;
A
#
# COMPACT_ATOMS: atom_id res chain seq x y z
N MET A 1 7.25 56.65 13.40
CA MET A 1 7.70 55.32 12.91
C MET A 1 6.88 54.27 13.63
N ALA A 2 5.87 53.70 12.96
CA ALA A 2 5.09 52.59 13.50
C ALA A 2 5.78 51.28 13.07
N ILE A 3 6.18 50.48 14.05
CA ILE A 3 6.81 49.17 13.83
C ILE A 3 5.68 48.18 13.55
N LEU A 4 5.58 47.72 12.31
CA LEU A 4 4.72 46.61 11.91
C LEU A 4 5.37 45.32 12.41
N MET A 5 4.88 44.74 13.51
CA MET A 5 5.23 43.38 13.90
C MET A 5 4.55 42.41 12.92
N GLY A 6 5.34 41.82 12.01
CA GLY A 6 4.87 40.78 11.13
C GLY A 6 4.46 39.55 11.95
N LEU A 7 3.16 39.27 11.98
CA LEU A 7 2.64 37.98 12.42
C LEU A 7 3.14 36.93 11.43
N SER A 8 4.20 36.22 11.78
CA SER A 8 4.58 34.98 11.11
C SER A 8 3.50 33.94 11.42
N VAL A 9 2.55 33.79 10.48
CA VAL A 9 1.63 32.66 10.48
C VAL A 9 2.45 31.42 10.12
N THR A 10 2.92 30.70 11.13
CA THR A 10 3.35 29.32 10.93
C THR A 10 2.10 28.53 10.54
N ALA A 11 2.03 28.11 9.28
CA ALA A 11 1.05 27.11 8.87
C ALA A 11 1.20 25.91 9.83
N ALA A 12 0.11 25.51 10.49
CA ALA A 12 0.11 24.28 11.26
C ALA A 12 0.58 23.15 10.32
N GLN A 13 1.66 22.47 10.68
CA GLN A 13 2.13 21.31 9.94
C GLN A 13 0.97 20.31 9.92
N ALA A 14 0.42 20.05 8.72
CA ALA A 14 -0.73 19.18 8.57
C ALA A 14 -0.40 17.83 9.23
N GLN A 15 -1.21 17.42 10.20
CA GLN A 15 -1.02 16.16 10.91
C GLN A 15 -1.02 15.02 9.88
N GLN A 16 0.05 14.22 9.85
CA GLN A 16 0.10 13.07 8.96
C GLN A 16 -0.96 12.05 9.35
N VAL A 17 -1.78 11.64 8.37
CA VAL A 17 -2.77 10.58 8.52
C VAL A 17 -2.35 9.36 7.71
N ILE A 18 -2.18 8.23 8.40
CA ILE A 18 -1.88 6.93 7.81
C ILE A 18 -3.17 6.11 7.74
N LEU A 19 -3.43 5.50 6.59
CA LEU A 19 -4.50 4.55 6.39
C LEU A 19 -3.94 3.12 6.37
N GLU A 20 -4.47 2.22 7.19
CA GLU A 20 -4.34 0.79 6.98
C GLU A 20 -5.16 0.40 5.73
N GLY A 21 -4.46 0.06 4.65
CA GLY A 21 -5.04 -0.12 3.32
C GLY A 21 -5.59 -1.51 3.05
N PHE A 22 -5.85 -2.31 4.08
CA PHE A 22 -6.34 -3.68 3.98
C PHE A 22 -7.05 -4.12 5.28
N TRP A 23 -7.64 -5.31 5.29
CA TRP A 23 -8.21 -5.97 6.48
C TRP A 23 -8.17 -7.48 6.25
N TRP A 24 -8.41 -8.32 7.26
CA TRP A 24 -8.20 -9.78 7.17
C TRP A 24 -8.76 -10.48 5.90
N LYS A 25 -9.92 -10.05 5.39
CA LYS A 25 -10.58 -10.63 4.21
C LYS A 25 -10.68 -9.62 3.06
N TYR A 26 -9.58 -8.97 2.70
CA TYR A 26 -9.50 -7.94 1.65
C TYR A 26 -9.65 -8.46 0.20
N LYS A 27 -10.26 -9.63 -0.02
CA LYS A 27 -10.49 -10.14 -1.38
C LYS A 27 -11.43 -9.22 -2.14
N ASN A 28 -11.03 -8.81 -3.33
CA ASN A 28 -11.81 -7.94 -4.19
C ASN A 28 -12.12 -8.62 -5.53
N ASN A 29 -13.39 -8.88 -5.81
CA ASN A 29 -13.79 -9.54 -7.05
C ASN A 29 -13.56 -8.67 -8.30
N ASN A 30 -13.49 -7.34 -8.15
CA ASN A 30 -13.14 -6.43 -9.24
C ASN A 30 -11.62 -6.38 -9.50
N TYR A 31 -10.81 -6.82 -8.52
CA TYR A 31 -9.34 -6.84 -8.57
C TYR A 31 -8.81 -8.19 -8.05
N PRO A 32 -9.09 -9.30 -8.75
CA PRO A 32 -8.70 -10.63 -8.31
C PRO A 32 -7.17 -10.76 -8.27
N ASP A 33 -6.62 -11.13 -7.11
CA ASP A 33 -5.17 -11.19 -6.86
C ASP A 33 -4.44 -9.94 -7.40
N GLY A 34 -5.02 -8.75 -7.17
CA GLY A 34 -4.59 -7.49 -7.76
C GLY A 34 -4.80 -6.29 -6.85
N TRP A 35 -4.64 -6.46 -5.53
CA TRP A 35 -4.88 -5.40 -4.55
C TRP A 35 -4.07 -4.12 -4.82
N ALA A 36 -2.85 -4.24 -5.37
CA ALA A 36 -2.04 -3.08 -5.76
C ALA A 36 -2.74 -2.23 -6.84
N ASN A 37 -3.45 -2.86 -7.78
CA ASN A 37 -4.21 -2.13 -8.80
C ASN A 37 -5.36 -1.35 -8.17
N TYR A 38 -6.04 -1.93 -7.17
CA TYR A 38 -7.09 -1.23 -6.41
C TYR A 38 -6.53 -0.03 -5.63
N GLY A 39 -5.37 -0.19 -4.98
CA GLY A 39 -4.70 0.90 -4.28
C GLY A 39 -4.29 2.04 -5.22
N ALA A 40 -3.84 1.71 -6.43
CA ALA A 40 -3.48 2.69 -7.46
C ALA A 40 -4.71 3.52 -7.88
N ASP A 41 -5.84 2.87 -8.15
CA ASP A 41 -7.06 3.55 -8.61
C ASP A 41 -7.71 4.39 -7.50
N LEU A 42 -7.49 4.04 -6.23
CA LEU A 42 -7.95 4.81 -5.08
C LEU A 42 -7.12 6.07 -4.79
N ALA A 43 -5.88 6.16 -5.27
CA ALA A 43 -4.92 7.19 -4.85
C ALA A 43 -5.47 8.64 -4.92
N PRO A 44 -6.15 9.08 -5.99
CA PRO A 44 -6.69 10.45 -6.05
C PRO A 44 -7.74 10.71 -4.97
N ARG A 45 -8.58 9.71 -4.69
CA ARG A 45 -9.64 9.81 -3.66
C ARG A 45 -9.04 9.84 -2.26
N LEU A 46 -8.04 9.00 -1.98
CA LEU A 46 -7.35 8.99 -0.69
C LEU A 46 -6.71 10.35 -0.41
N LYS A 47 -6.07 10.95 -1.42
CA LYS A 47 -5.48 12.28 -1.27
C LYS A 47 -6.52 13.36 -1.00
N ALA A 48 -7.65 13.34 -1.72
CA ALA A 48 -8.75 14.27 -1.50
C ALA A 48 -9.36 14.16 -0.08
N MET A 49 -9.29 12.98 0.54
CA MET A 49 -9.70 12.75 1.93
C MET A 49 -8.66 13.19 2.97
N GLY A 50 -7.48 13.64 2.54
CA GLY A 50 -6.41 14.06 3.45
C GLY A 50 -5.50 12.93 3.94
N ILE A 51 -5.54 11.75 3.32
CA ILE A 51 -4.60 10.67 3.65
C ILE A 51 -3.21 11.02 3.10
N ASN A 52 -2.19 10.83 3.95
CA ASN A 52 -0.79 11.14 3.63
C ASN A 52 0.04 9.88 3.40
N ALA A 53 -0.34 8.75 3.97
CA ALA A 53 0.35 7.48 3.75
C ALA A 53 -0.62 6.30 3.77
N VAL A 54 -0.28 5.24 3.04
CA VAL A 54 -1.01 3.98 3.04
C VAL A 54 -0.10 2.86 3.51
N TRP A 55 -0.52 2.17 4.57
CA TRP A 55 0.06 0.89 4.97
C TRP A 55 -0.52 -0.22 4.10
N MET A 56 0.33 -0.75 3.22
CA MET A 56 -0.01 -1.80 2.28
C MET A 56 0.08 -3.18 2.94
N PRO A 57 -0.75 -4.16 2.51
CA PRO A 57 -0.63 -5.52 2.99
C PRO A 57 0.74 -6.11 2.64
N LEU A 58 1.06 -7.26 3.24
CA LEU A 58 2.28 -7.98 2.88
C LEU A 58 2.24 -8.39 1.40
N ASN A 59 3.22 -7.93 0.63
CA ASN A 59 3.25 -8.08 -0.84
C ASN A 59 4.16 -9.21 -1.34
N LEU A 60 4.77 -9.97 -0.43
CA LEU A 60 5.71 -11.04 -0.75
C LEU A 60 5.04 -12.41 -0.86
N LYS A 61 5.75 -13.38 -1.41
CA LYS A 61 5.28 -14.75 -1.57
C LYS A 61 5.13 -15.44 -0.21
N THR A 62 3.94 -15.99 0.02
CA THR A 62 3.59 -16.73 1.24
C THR A 62 3.57 -18.23 1.01
N TRP A 63 3.66 -18.99 2.09
CA TRP A 63 3.54 -20.46 2.06
C TRP A 63 2.15 -20.93 1.60
N MET A 64 1.11 -20.16 1.96
CA MET A 64 -0.27 -20.45 1.57
C MET A 64 -0.58 -19.84 0.20
N PRO A 65 -1.23 -20.59 -0.71
CA PRO A 65 -1.60 -20.07 -2.02
C PRO A 65 -2.57 -18.88 -1.92
N THR A 66 -2.42 -17.91 -2.82
CA THR A 66 -3.40 -16.80 -2.97
C THR A 66 -4.76 -17.42 -3.27
N ASN A 67 -5.85 -16.98 -2.63
CA ASN A 67 -7.25 -17.49 -2.71
C ASN A 67 -7.77 -18.32 -1.51
N GLU A 68 -6.93 -18.69 -0.56
CA GLU A 68 -7.41 -19.30 0.70
C GLU A 68 -7.80 -18.23 1.71
N VAL A 69 -8.84 -18.48 2.51
CA VAL A 69 -9.37 -17.56 3.56
C VAL A 69 -8.29 -17.16 4.59
N TYR A 70 -7.20 -17.92 4.65
CA TYR A 70 -6.08 -17.73 5.56
C TYR A 70 -4.82 -17.15 4.90
N SER A 71 -4.80 -16.96 3.58
CA SER A 71 -3.68 -16.34 2.88
C SER A 71 -3.86 -14.81 2.90
N ASN A 72 -3.56 -14.19 4.03
CA ASN A 72 -3.62 -12.73 4.20
C ASN A 72 -2.23 -12.07 4.11
N GLY A 73 -1.17 -12.86 4.05
CA GLY A 73 0.22 -12.37 4.05
C GLY A 73 1.06 -12.95 5.18
N TYR A 74 0.51 -13.21 6.37
CA TYR A 74 1.30 -13.44 7.59
C TYR A 74 1.93 -14.84 7.73
N SER A 75 2.22 -15.50 6.61
CA SER A 75 3.02 -16.73 6.53
C SER A 75 4.13 -16.52 5.49
N PRO A 76 5.11 -15.63 5.76
CA PRO A 76 6.13 -15.26 4.80
C PRO A 76 6.95 -16.48 4.36
N PHE A 77 7.22 -16.58 3.06
CA PHE A 77 8.04 -17.66 2.50
C PHE A 77 9.32 -17.12 1.86
N ASP A 78 9.21 -16.27 0.84
CA ASP A 78 10.36 -15.65 0.17
C ASP A 78 10.20 -14.12 0.19
N ASN A 79 11.03 -13.44 0.99
CA ASN A 79 11.01 -11.99 1.13
C ASN A 79 11.43 -11.24 -0.15
N TYR A 80 12.02 -11.95 -1.11
CA TYR A 80 12.48 -11.39 -2.38
C TYR A 80 11.56 -11.72 -3.57
N ASP A 81 10.51 -12.51 -3.37
CA ASP A 81 9.49 -12.75 -4.39
C ASP A 81 8.28 -11.86 -4.12
N LEU A 82 8.19 -10.75 -4.86
CA LEU A 82 7.08 -9.80 -4.81
C LEU A 82 5.99 -10.13 -5.85
N GLY A 83 5.94 -11.37 -6.32
CA GLY A 83 5.08 -11.80 -7.41
C GLY A 83 5.79 -11.81 -8.76
N ASP A 84 7.11 -12.05 -8.77
CA ASP A 84 7.95 -12.17 -9.96
C ASP A 84 8.55 -13.58 -10.15
N LYS A 85 8.36 -14.50 -9.18
CA LYS A 85 8.80 -15.90 -9.30
C LYS A 85 7.63 -16.87 -9.24
N TYR A 86 7.70 -17.93 -10.04
CA TYR A 86 6.72 -19.02 -9.99
C TYR A 86 7.04 -19.96 -8.81
N GLN A 87 6.34 -19.77 -7.69
CA GLN A 87 6.53 -20.49 -6.42
C GLN A 87 5.17 -20.79 -5.79
N HIS A 88 5.04 -21.91 -5.06
CA HIS A 88 3.75 -22.33 -4.46
C HIS A 88 2.58 -22.40 -5.46
N GLY A 89 2.87 -22.82 -6.70
CA GLY A 89 1.87 -23.01 -7.76
C GLY A 89 1.36 -21.72 -8.40
N LYS A 90 1.93 -20.55 -8.05
CA LYS A 90 1.52 -19.25 -8.60
C LYS A 90 2.69 -18.30 -8.81
N LEU A 91 2.56 -17.46 -9.83
CA LEU A 91 3.46 -16.33 -10.06
C LEU A 91 3.11 -15.18 -9.11
N ARG A 92 1.84 -14.74 -9.15
CA ARG A 92 1.32 -13.56 -8.45
C ARG A 92 1.17 -13.77 -6.94
N THR A 93 1.24 -12.67 -6.18
CA THR A 93 0.78 -12.61 -4.78
C THR A 93 -0.66 -12.10 -4.73
N ASN A 94 -1.24 -11.97 -3.53
CA ASN A 94 -2.59 -11.38 -3.36
C ASN A 94 -2.65 -9.92 -3.85
N SER A 95 -1.50 -9.24 -3.87
CA SER A 95 -1.40 -7.86 -4.32
C SER A 95 -1.17 -7.74 -5.82
N GLY A 96 -0.77 -8.81 -6.50
CA GLY A 96 -0.50 -8.81 -7.94
C GLY A 96 0.88 -9.33 -8.31
N THR A 97 1.37 -8.88 -9.46
CA THR A 97 2.78 -9.01 -9.85
C THR A 97 3.60 -7.88 -9.23
N LYS A 98 4.92 -8.06 -9.24
CA LYS A 98 5.86 -7.01 -8.86
C LYS A 98 5.67 -5.72 -9.66
N ASP A 99 5.40 -5.82 -10.95
CA ASP A 99 5.20 -4.64 -11.81
C ASP A 99 3.94 -3.85 -11.41
N GLU A 100 2.85 -4.54 -11.07
CA GLU A 100 1.63 -3.89 -10.59
C GLU A 100 1.84 -3.22 -9.23
N LEU A 101 2.62 -3.85 -8.34
CA LEU A 101 3.02 -3.27 -7.06
C LEU A 101 3.86 -2.00 -7.26
N LEU A 102 4.89 -2.05 -8.11
CA LEU A 102 5.73 -0.89 -8.39
C LEU A 102 4.94 0.24 -9.06
N ARG A 103 4.00 -0.09 -9.96
CA ARG A 103 3.06 0.88 -10.54
C ARG A 103 2.19 1.54 -9.47
N CYS A 104 1.66 0.76 -8.53
CA CYS A 104 0.88 1.28 -7.41
C CYS A 104 1.69 2.27 -6.56
N VAL A 105 2.92 1.90 -6.19
CA VAL A 105 3.82 2.77 -5.42
C VAL A 105 4.08 4.07 -6.17
N ALA A 106 4.38 4.00 -7.47
CA ALA A 106 4.61 5.19 -8.28
C ALA A 106 3.37 6.11 -8.33
N ILE A 107 2.16 5.55 -8.45
CA ILE A 107 0.92 6.32 -8.50
C ILE A 107 0.60 6.95 -7.14
N LEU A 108 0.80 6.23 -6.03
CA LEU A 108 0.62 6.77 -4.68
C LEU A 108 1.57 7.95 -4.44
N HIS A 109 2.86 7.80 -4.76
CA HIS A 109 3.83 8.89 -4.66
C HIS A 109 3.48 10.08 -5.56
N ALA A 110 3.01 9.84 -6.79
CA ALA A 110 2.57 10.90 -7.70
C ALA A 110 1.38 11.70 -7.16
N ASN A 111 0.57 11.11 -6.28
CA ASN A 111 -0.53 11.78 -5.56
C ASN A 111 -0.09 12.37 -4.21
N GLY A 112 1.21 12.33 -3.87
CA GLY A 112 1.73 12.79 -2.59
C GLY A 112 1.23 11.94 -1.42
N ILE A 113 1.14 10.63 -1.62
CA ILE A 113 0.82 9.62 -0.62
C ILE A 113 2.05 8.71 -0.47
N ASP A 114 2.58 8.62 0.74
CA ASP A 114 3.68 7.71 1.06
C ASP A 114 3.19 6.25 1.16
N VAL A 115 4.06 5.30 0.84
CA VAL A 115 3.74 3.87 0.96
C VAL A 115 4.53 3.25 2.10
N VAL A 116 3.80 2.67 3.06
CA VAL A 116 4.36 1.91 4.18
C VAL A 116 4.19 0.43 3.88
N GLN A 117 5.31 -0.29 3.75
CA GLN A 117 5.31 -1.72 3.48
C GLN A 117 5.15 -2.50 4.80
N ASP A 118 4.20 -3.42 4.87
CA ASP A 118 4.17 -4.44 5.93
C ASP A 118 5.41 -5.35 5.79
N ILE A 119 6.19 -5.52 6.86
CA ILE A 119 7.38 -6.37 6.90
C ILE A 119 7.19 -7.38 8.04
N VAL A 120 7.10 -8.66 7.67
CA VAL A 120 7.03 -9.78 8.61
C VAL A 120 8.39 -10.47 8.64
N LEU A 121 9.06 -10.39 9.78
CA LEU A 121 10.35 -11.05 10.00
C LEU A 121 10.14 -12.45 10.58
N LYS A 122 10.98 -13.39 10.16
CA LYS A 122 11.07 -14.76 10.70
C LYS A 122 12.35 -14.92 11.50
#